data_AF-A0A2T6CTW7-F1
#
_entry.id   AF-A0A2T6CTW7-F1
#
_cell.length_a   1.000
_cell.length_b   1.000
_cell.length_c   1.000
_cell.angle_alpha   90.00
_cell.angle_beta   90.00
_cell.angle_gamma   90.00
#
_symmetry.space_group_name_H-M   'P 1'
#
loop_
_entity.id
_entity.type
_entity.pdbx_description
1 polymer ?
#
loop_
_entity_poly.entity_id
_entity_poly.type
_entity_poly.pdbx_seq_one_letter_code
_entity_poly.pdbx_strand_id
1 'polypeptide(L)'
;MDKIAWFLLPSRDNRAVPVQFPKEAEKEMARSLREFLSAELDIEVGNLQTGLLLNFFLSEIAPTVYNQAIADAGRYLHGAMTELPAVCFEPEYQYSERKKLDAQKRSKAR
;
A
#
# COMPACT_ATOMS: atom_id res chain seq x y z
N MET A 1 -19.63 -13.80 -12.28
CA MET A 1 -19.52 -12.42 -11.72
C MET A 1 -18.49 -12.50 -10.61
N ASP A 2 -17.24 -12.78 -11.01
CA ASP A 2 -16.18 -13.16 -10.07
C ASP A 2 -15.32 -11.94 -9.79
N LYS A 3 -15.79 -11.15 -8.82
CA LYS A 3 -15.00 -10.09 -8.23
C LYS A 3 -14.01 -10.76 -7.26
N ILE A 4 -12.71 -10.51 -7.48
CA ILE A 4 -11.61 -10.71 -6.52
C ILE A 4 -11.09 -12.16 -6.38
N ALA A 5 -10.67 -12.79 -7.49
CA ALA A 5 -9.90 -14.04 -7.47
C ALA A 5 -8.36 -13.84 -7.46
N TRP A 6 -7.87 -12.64 -7.15
CA TRP A 6 -6.42 -12.39 -6.99
C TRP A 6 -5.86 -12.92 -5.64
N PHE A 7 -6.72 -13.41 -4.75
CA PHE A 7 -6.36 -13.87 -3.40
C PHE A 7 -6.05 -15.39 -3.32
N LEU A 8 -6.19 -16.15 -4.41
CA LEU A 8 -6.15 -17.63 -4.40
C LEU A 8 -5.21 -18.25 -5.46
N LEU A 9 -3.99 -17.72 -5.60
CA LEU A 9 -2.89 -18.46 -6.21
C LEU A 9 -1.76 -18.62 -5.19
N PRO A 10 -1.52 -19.84 -4.67
CA PRO A 10 -0.37 -20.12 -3.83
C PRO A 10 0.87 -20.23 -4.72
N SER A 11 1.42 -19.10 -5.17
CA SER A 11 2.79 -19.06 -5.66
C SER A 11 3.70 -19.28 -4.45
N ARG A 12 4.17 -20.53 -4.28
CA ARG A 12 5.09 -21.02 -3.24
C ARG A 12 6.51 -20.45 -3.39
N ASP A 13 6.60 -19.14 -3.52
CA ASP A 13 7.81 -18.36 -3.23
C ASP A 13 7.35 -17.14 -2.43
N ASN A 14 6.64 -17.39 -1.32
CA ASN A 14 6.47 -16.36 -0.30
C ASN A 14 7.84 -16.14 0.33
N ARG A 15 8.67 -15.30 -0.29
CA ARG A 15 9.78 -14.67 0.41
C ARG A 15 9.14 -13.70 1.39
N ALA A 16 8.61 -14.24 2.49
CA ALA A 16 8.29 -13.44 3.65
C ALA A 16 9.58 -12.69 3.96
N VAL A 17 9.60 -11.39 3.67
CA VAL A 17 10.71 -10.54 4.08
C VAL A 17 10.35 -10.14 5.50
N PRO A 18 10.94 -10.77 6.53
CA PRO A 18 10.71 -10.32 7.89
C PRO A 18 11.10 -8.85 7.96
N VAL A 19 10.29 -8.06 8.66
CA VAL A 19 10.65 -6.65 8.90
C VAL A 19 11.92 -6.66 9.76
N GLN A 20 13.04 -6.28 9.15
CA GLN A 20 14.32 -6.20 9.84
C GLN A 20 14.66 -4.76 10.17
N PHE A 21 15.20 -4.56 11.36
CA PHE A 21 15.61 -3.25 11.83
C PHE A 21 17.12 -3.23 12.06
N PRO A 22 17.78 -2.07 11.88
CA PRO A 22 19.16 -1.92 12.34
C PRO A 22 19.21 -2.08 13.86
N LYS A 23 20.29 -2.66 14.36
CA LYS A 23 20.49 -2.92 15.80
C LYS A 23 20.26 -1.69 16.69
N GLU A 24 20.55 -0.50 16.19
CA GLU A 24 20.33 0.74 16.94
C GLU A 24 18.84 1.05 17.08
N ALA A 25 18.05 0.84 16.03
CA ALA A 25 16.59 1.00 16.11
C ALA A 25 15.97 -0.04 17.07
N GLU A 26 16.47 -1.28 17.08
CA GLU A 26 16.01 -2.30 18.05
C GLU A 26 16.26 -1.90 19.50
N LYS A 27 17.42 -1.30 19.80
CA LYS A 27 17.71 -0.78 21.14
C LYS A 27 16.78 0.37 21.51
N GLU A 28 16.54 1.31 20.60
CA GLU A 28 15.63 2.44 20.83
C GLU A 28 14.19 1.97 21.06
N MET A 29 13.73 1.01 20.26
CA MET A 29 12.42 0.37 20.44
C MET A 29 12.31 -0.33 21.80
N ALA A 30 13.35 -1.09 22.19
CA ALA A 30 13.39 -1.74 23.49
C ALA A 30 13.39 -0.71 24.64
N ARG A 31 14.16 0.38 24.53
CA ARG A 31 14.18 1.43 25.55
C ARG A 31 12.79 2.06 25.71
N SER A 32 12.18 2.47 24.60
CA SER A 32 10.84 3.07 24.59
C SER A 32 9.77 2.13 25.16
N LEU A 33 9.82 0.83 24.81
CA LEU A 33 8.90 -0.17 25.35
C LEU A 33 9.03 -0.30 26.87
N ARG A 34 10.25 -0.31 27.40
CA ARG A 34 10.48 -0.39 28.84
C ARG A 34 10.00 0.86 29.57
N GLU A 35 10.28 2.04 29.03
CA GLU A 35 9.80 3.30 29.58
C GLU A 35 8.27 3.32 29.65
N PHE A 36 7.60 2.86 28.60
CA PHE A 36 6.13 2.72 28.58
C PHE A 36 5.62 1.74 29.65
N LEU A 37 6.24 0.56 29.79
CA LEU A 37 5.81 -0.45 30.77
C LEU A 37 5.95 0.05 32.22
N SER A 38 7.05 0.74 32.54
CA SER A 38 7.26 1.33 33.86
C SER A 38 6.29 2.49 34.10
N ALA A 39 6.17 3.42 33.15
CA ALA A 39 5.37 4.63 33.33
C ALA A 39 3.85 4.39 33.35
N GLU A 40 3.35 3.55 32.45
CA GLU A 40 1.90 3.39 32.24
C GLU A 40 1.32 2.17 32.97
N LEU A 41 2.14 1.15 33.23
CA LEU A 41 1.68 -0.11 33.83
C LEU A 41 2.33 -0.44 35.17
N ASP A 42 3.26 0.38 35.67
CA ASP A 42 4.05 0.13 36.90
C ASP A 42 4.78 -1.24 36.84
N ILE A 43 5.20 -1.64 35.64
CA ILE A 43 5.90 -2.90 35.37
C ILE A 43 7.38 -2.61 35.09
N GLU A 44 8.23 -2.96 36.07
CA GLU A 44 9.68 -2.91 35.93
C GLU A 44 10.20 -4.18 35.22
N VAL A 45 10.81 -4.01 34.04
CA VAL A 45 11.40 -5.11 33.26
C VAL A 45 12.86 -4.84 32.90
N GLY A 46 13.68 -5.89 32.96
CA GLY A 46 15.07 -5.85 32.54
C GLY A 46 15.24 -5.87 31.01
N ASN A 47 16.49 -5.68 30.55
CA ASN A 47 16.85 -5.74 29.13
C ASN A 47 16.40 -7.03 28.43
N LEU A 48 16.59 -8.19 29.08
CA LEU A 48 16.23 -9.49 28.51
C LEU A 48 14.72 -9.65 28.30
N GLN A 49 13.93 -9.34 29.33
CA GLN A 49 12.47 -9.41 29.28
C GLN A 49 11.91 -8.46 28.21
N THR A 50 12.45 -7.24 28.15
CA THR A 50 12.10 -6.26 27.12
C THR A 50 12.40 -6.80 25.71
N GLY A 51 13.56 -7.42 25.52
CA GLY A 51 13.94 -8.02 24.23
C GLY A 51 13.02 -9.16 23.80
N LEU A 52 12.61 -10.02 24.75
CA LEU A 52 11.65 -11.10 24.48
C LEU A 52 10.28 -10.55 24.05
N LEU A 53 9.79 -9.52 24.75
CA LEU A 53 8.51 -8.89 24.42
C LEU A 53 8.55 -8.18 23.07
N LEU A 54 9.64 -7.45 22.80
CA LEU A 54 9.85 -6.81 21.50
C LEU A 54 9.88 -7.86 20.38
N ASN A 55 10.60 -8.97 20.57
CA ASN A 55 10.64 -10.04 19.58
C ASN A 55 9.25 -10.64 19.31
N PHE A 56 8.43 -10.84 20.35
CA PHE A 56 7.04 -11.28 20.18
C PHE A 56 6.21 -10.30 19.34
N PHE A 57 6.30 -8.99 19.63
CA PHE A 57 5.61 -7.98 18.83
C PHE A 57 6.03 -8.00 17.37
N LEU A 58 7.34 -8.15 17.11
CA LEU A 58 7.88 -8.18 15.75
C LEU A 58 7.54 -9.47 15.00
N SER A 59 7.46 -10.62 15.68
CA SER A 59 7.16 -11.90 15.03
C SER A 59 5.66 -12.11 14.80
N GLU A 60 4.82 -11.73 15.77
CA GLU A 60 3.39 -12.06 15.74
C GLU A 60 2.51 -10.90 15.29
N ILE A 61 2.79 -9.67 15.73
CA ILE A 61 1.90 -8.52 15.51
C ILE A 61 2.32 -7.71 14.27
N ALA A 62 3.61 -7.41 14.13
CA ALA A 62 4.11 -6.57 13.05
C ALA A 62 3.74 -7.06 11.64
N PRO A 63 3.73 -8.39 11.32
CA PRO A 63 3.31 -8.85 10.00
C PRO A 63 1.87 -8.50 9.66
N THR A 64 0.97 -8.49 10.65
CA THR A 64 -0.44 -8.12 10.46
C THR A 64 -0.55 -6.66 10.02
N VAL A 65 0.14 -5.76 10.73
CA VAL A 65 0.15 -4.33 10.41
C VAL A 65 0.83 -4.08 9.05
N TYR A 66 1.97 -4.72 8.79
CA TYR A 66 2.72 -4.58 7.54
C TYR A 66 1.90 -5.04 6.32
N ASN A 67 1.25 -6.19 6.41
CA ASN A 67 0.42 -6.72 5.33
C ASN A 67 -0.79 -5.82 5.05
N GLN A 68 -1.43 -5.29 6.10
CA GLN A 68 -2.51 -4.33 5.94
C GLN A 68 -2.03 -3.05 5.26
N ALA A 69 -0.86 -2.52 5.65
CA ALA A 69 -0.29 -1.34 5.03
C ALA A 69 0.01 -1.54 3.52
N ILE A 70 0.54 -2.71 3.14
CA ILE A 70 0.73 -3.07 1.73
C ILE A 70 -0.61 -3.13 1.00
N ALA A 71 -1.62 -3.78 1.58
CA ALA A 71 -2.94 -3.89 0.97
C ALA A 71 -3.57 -2.51 0.76
N ASP A 72 -3.42 -1.60 1.72
CA ASP A 72 -3.95 -0.23 1.65
C ASP A 72 -3.25 0.58 0.55
N ALA A 73 -1.91 0.52 0.49
CA ALA A 73 -1.14 1.16 -0.58
C ALA A 73 -1.52 0.59 -1.96
N GLY A 74 -1.70 -0.72 -2.06
CA GLY A 74 -2.14 -1.39 -3.27
C GLY A 74 -3.52 -0.90 -3.74
N ARG A 75 -4.49 -0.77 -2.83
CA ARG A 75 -5.83 -0.23 -3.15
C ARG A 75 -5.76 1.20 -3.67
N TYR A 76 -4.95 2.05 -3.04
CA TYR A 76 -4.78 3.44 -3.47
C TYR A 76 -4.21 3.53 -4.89
N LEU A 77 -3.10 2.82 -5.15
CA LEU A 77 -2.45 2.82 -6.47
C LEU A 77 -3.35 2.22 -7.54
N HIS A 78 -4.08 1.15 -7.22
CA HIS A 78 -5.02 0.54 -8.16
C HIS A 78 -6.17 1.48 -8.53
N GLY A 79 -6.71 2.21 -7.56
CA GLY A 79 -7.70 3.25 -7.81
C GLY A 79 -7.16 4.30 -8.78
N ALA A 80 -5.99 4.87 -8.48
CA ALA A 80 -5.35 5.84 -9.37
C ALA A 80 -5.14 5.28 -10.79
N MET A 81 -4.69 4.04 -10.91
CA MET A 81 -4.48 3.37 -12.20
C MET A 81 -5.79 3.17 -12.98
N THR A 82 -6.90 2.92 -12.28
CA THR A 82 -8.23 2.73 -12.89
C THR A 82 -8.83 4.04 -13.39
N GLU A 83 -8.48 5.17 -12.76
CA GLU A 83 -8.92 6.52 -13.18
C GLU A 83 -8.13 7.07 -14.39
N LEU A 84 -6.91 6.59 -14.63
CA LEU A 84 -6.06 7.09 -15.72
C LEU A 84 -6.75 7.11 -17.10
N PRO A 85 -7.46 6.05 -17.54
CA PRO A 85 -8.18 6.10 -18.81
C PRO A 85 -9.25 7.18 -18.84
N ALA A 86 -9.93 7.51 -17.74
CA ALA A 86 -10.93 8.56 -17.76
C ALA A 86 -10.31 9.95 -17.92
N VAL A 87 -9.17 10.19 -17.28
CA VAL A 87 -8.51 11.50 -17.25
C VAL A 87 -7.66 11.76 -18.50
N CYS A 88 -6.98 10.72 -19.01
CA CYS A 88 -5.99 10.85 -20.07
C CYS A 88 -6.46 10.28 -21.42
N PHE A 89 -7.75 9.92 -21.57
CA PHE A 89 -8.26 9.41 -22.83
C PHE A 89 -8.29 10.52 -23.89
N GLU A 90 -7.61 10.23 -24.99
CA GLU A 90 -7.67 11.03 -26.21
C GLU A 90 -8.38 10.22 -27.31
N PRO A 91 -9.47 10.75 -27.89
CA PRO A 91 -10.23 10.05 -28.91
C PRO A 91 -9.46 9.90 -30.23
N GLU A 92 -9.32 8.66 -30.69
CA GLU A 92 -8.62 8.32 -31.93
C GLU A 92 -9.51 8.46 -33.20
N TYR A 93 -8.88 8.48 -34.38
CA TYR A 93 -9.52 8.40 -35.70
C TYR A 93 -10.57 9.48 -36.05
N GLN A 94 -10.48 10.67 -35.46
CA GLN A 94 -11.42 11.77 -35.71
C GLN A 94 -11.30 12.49 -37.06
N TYR A 95 -10.47 12.00 -38.00
CA TYR A 95 -10.16 12.71 -39.24
C TYR A 95 -11.39 12.98 -40.12
N SER A 96 -12.23 11.96 -40.34
CA SER A 96 -13.42 12.04 -41.18
C SER A 96 -14.48 12.98 -40.61
N GLU A 97 -14.69 12.93 -39.29
CA GLU A 97 -15.67 13.77 -38.58
C GLU A 97 -15.26 15.25 -38.59
N ARG A 98 -13.96 15.55 -38.40
CA ARG A 98 -13.43 16.92 -38.55
C ARG A 98 -13.70 17.49 -39.94
N LYS A 99 -13.43 16.71 -41.00
CA LYS A 99 -13.67 17.13 -42.39
C LYS A 99 -15.14 17.41 -42.71
N LYS A 100 -16.07 16.61 -42.17
CA LYS A 100 -17.51 16.82 -42.33
C LYS A 100 -17.95 18.13 -41.67
N LEU A 101 -17.46 18.40 -40.46
CA LEU A 101 -17.77 19.61 -39.71
C LEU A 101 -17.31 20.87 -40.46
N ASP A 102 -16.10 20.84 -41.02
CA ASP A 102 -15.53 21.95 -41.78
C ASP A 102 -16.31 22.23 -43.07
N ALA A 103 -16.74 21.18 -43.78
CA ALA A 103 -17.57 21.31 -44.97
C ALA A 103 -18.94 21.95 -44.64
N GLN A 104 -19.55 21.58 -43.51
CA GLN A 104 -20.85 22.12 -43.08
C GLN A 104 -20.77 23.58 -42.59
N LYS A 105 -19.66 24.00 -41.98
CA LYS A 105 -19.43 25.41 -41.63
C LYS A 105 -19.31 26.29 -42.86
N ARG A 106 -18.61 25.80 -43.90
CA ARG A 106 -18.44 26.52 -45.18
C ARG A 106 -19.74 26.69 -45.95
N SER A 107 -20.65 25.71 -45.87
CA SER A 107 -21.96 25.82 -46.54
C SER A 107 -22.93 26.77 -45.81
N LYS A 108 -22.80 26.96 -44.50
CA LYS A 108 -23.63 27.90 -43.72
C LYS A 108 -23.15 29.36 -43.76
N ALA A 109 -21.89 29.60 -44.14
CA ALA A 109 -21.31 30.94 -44.24
C ALA A 109 -21.59 31.62 -45.60
N ARG A 110 -22.45 31.01 -46.42
CA ARG A 110 -22.75 31.39 -47.80
C ARG A 110 -24.26 31.56 -47.94
#